data_AF-A0AAV2JIS7-F1
#
_entry.id   AF-A0AAV2JIS7-F1
#
_cell.length_a   1.000
_cell.length_b   1.000
_cell.length_c   1.000
_cell.angle_alpha   90.00
_cell.angle_beta   90.00
_cell.angle_gamma   90.00
#
_symmetry.space_group_name_H-M   'P 1'
#
loop_
_entity.id
_entity.type
_entity.pdbx_description
1 polymer ?
#
loop_
_entity_poly.entity_id
_entity_poly.type
_entity_poly.pdbx_seq_one_letter_code
_entity_poly.pdbx_strand_id
1 'polypeptide(L)'
;MSQRKGRQYTQTTLEVDSQATTAEKNDGAKASGATGLTEDGPISLGTLRTELRAEFNSYRDTMRSFLKAEMEGLTKEIRDEISSLRETTKADIKTVHNELMGKVESLFSMQKEAAVTQSDMEQSLSDTSDRLTALENSYQTLAADQKKLKEKCIDLENRSRRQNIRILNVPEGAENNMPTIFIAKFLSKVLGEENFDGPILVDRAHRSLAPKPRSGERPRPMIARLHYYSDKEKIMSLSRTKGKLFFEGAQVHIFPDMSPEVGRQRAAFNQVKTKLRDAGVKYRMLFPAKLEITVDDSRMTFIDPCAVERFINRNKSSSSEEH
;
A
#
# COMPACT_ATOMS: atom_id res chain seq x y z
N MET A 1 28.48 13.70 13.77
CA MET A 1 29.08 13.76 15.12
C MET A 1 28.53 12.61 15.95
N SER A 2 29.37 11.62 16.29
CA SER A 2 29.35 10.79 17.51
C SER A 2 30.15 9.51 17.22
N GLN A 3 31.46 9.56 17.47
CA GLN A 3 32.36 8.43 17.42
C GLN A 3 32.20 7.60 18.71
N ARG A 4 31.85 6.31 18.60
CA ARG A 4 31.90 5.37 19.73
C ARG A 4 33.32 4.83 19.87
N LYS A 5 33.96 5.16 21.00
CA LYS A 5 35.31 4.72 21.41
C LYS A 5 35.34 3.20 21.62
N GLY A 6 36.28 2.53 20.97
CA GLY A 6 36.61 1.12 21.22
C GLY A 6 37.29 0.95 22.58
N ARG A 7 36.97 -0.16 23.27
CA ARG A 7 37.70 -0.61 24.45
C ARG A 7 38.90 -1.44 23.99
N GLN A 8 40.11 -0.99 24.34
CA GLN A 8 41.33 -1.78 24.23
C GLN A 8 41.41 -2.72 25.45
N TYR A 9 41.62 -4.02 25.20
CA TYR A 9 41.97 -4.97 26.24
C TYR A 9 43.48 -5.20 26.20
N THR A 10 44.15 -4.91 27.31
CA THR A 10 45.56 -5.21 27.53
C THR A 10 45.72 -6.66 27.95
N GLN A 11 46.50 -7.45 27.22
CA GLN A 11 47.00 -8.75 27.68
C GLN A 11 48.13 -8.51 28.69
N THR A 12 47.98 -9.04 29.91
CA THR A 12 49.06 -9.13 30.89
C THR A 12 49.67 -10.53 30.76
N THR A 13 50.84 -10.62 30.15
CA THR A 13 51.66 -11.84 30.10
C THR A 13 52.40 -11.97 31.43
N LEU A 14 52.20 -13.07 32.15
CA LEU A 14 53.01 -13.42 33.32
C LEU A 14 54.20 -14.26 32.84
N GLU A 15 55.40 -13.71 32.99
CA GLU A 15 56.66 -14.43 32.88
C GLU A 15 56.84 -15.31 34.13
N VAL A 16 57.19 -16.57 33.94
CA VAL A 16 57.66 -17.44 35.04
C VAL A 16 59.05 -17.92 34.67
N ASP A 17 60.03 -17.28 35.30
CA ASP A 17 61.44 -17.60 35.19
C ASP A 17 61.84 -18.72 36.16
N SER A 18 62.47 -19.72 35.55
CA SER A 18 63.63 -20.50 35.98
C SER A 18 64.10 -20.64 37.46
N GLN A 19 64.44 -21.89 37.76
CA GLN A 19 65.55 -22.40 38.62
C GLN A 19 65.45 -22.31 40.15
N ALA A 20 65.53 -23.49 40.78
CA ALA A 20 66.11 -23.68 42.10
C ALA A 20 66.95 -24.96 42.13
N THR A 21 68.27 -24.78 42.14
CA THR A 21 69.29 -25.76 42.52
C THR A 21 69.40 -25.77 44.04
N THR A 22 69.52 -26.94 44.67
CA THR A 22 70.09 -27.05 46.01
C THR A 22 71.01 -28.27 46.06
N ALA A 23 72.26 -27.99 46.40
CA ALA A 23 73.30 -28.94 46.73
C ALA A 23 73.34 -29.08 48.26
N GLU A 24 73.44 -30.31 48.76
CA GLU A 24 73.92 -30.57 50.12
C GLU A 24 75.07 -31.59 50.06
N LYS A 25 76.20 -31.16 50.60
CA LYS A 25 77.40 -31.91 50.94
C LYS A 25 77.29 -32.29 52.41
N ASN A 26 77.63 -33.52 52.79
CA ASN A 26 78.38 -33.70 54.04
C ASN A 26 79.20 -35.01 54.08
N ASP A 27 80.32 -34.90 54.78
CA ASP A 27 81.53 -35.73 54.74
C ASP A 27 81.50 -37.01 55.60
N GLY A 28 82.27 -38.01 55.16
CA GLY A 28 83.39 -38.62 55.92
C GLY A 28 83.12 -39.63 57.05
N ALA A 29 83.63 -40.87 56.89
CA ALA A 29 84.39 -41.61 57.91
C ALA A 29 85.13 -42.85 57.33
N LYS A 30 86.41 -43.00 57.71
CA LYS A 30 87.34 -44.13 57.47
C LYS A 30 87.29 -45.16 58.61
N ALA A 31 87.57 -46.44 58.31
CA ALA A 31 88.35 -47.46 59.09
C ALA A 31 88.10 -48.85 58.44
N SER A 32 89.03 -49.65 57.88
CA SER A 32 90.27 -50.33 58.35
C SER A 32 90.07 -51.68 59.09
N GLY A 33 90.75 -52.74 58.58
CA GLY A 33 91.09 -54.00 59.29
C GLY A 33 90.17 -55.20 58.97
N ALA A 34 90.56 -56.25 58.24
CA ALA A 34 91.59 -57.30 58.44
C ALA A 34 91.13 -58.50 59.31
N THR A 35 91.57 -59.70 58.89
CA THR A 35 91.48 -61.04 59.55
C THR A 35 90.11 -61.73 59.44
N GLY A 36 89.95 -63.04 59.27
CA GLY A 36 90.84 -64.22 59.37
C GLY A 36 89.95 -65.40 59.74
N LEU A 37 90.15 -66.57 59.11
CA LEU A 37 89.43 -67.82 59.34
C LEU A 37 89.43 -68.27 60.82
N THR A 38 88.37 -68.92 61.30
CA THR A 38 88.37 -70.27 61.94
C THR A 38 87.03 -70.61 62.63
N GLU A 39 86.83 -71.91 62.81
CA GLU A 39 85.59 -72.69 63.01
C GLU A 39 84.98 -72.68 64.44
N ASP A 40 83.66 -72.87 64.47
CA ASP A 40 82.74 -73.54 65.42
C ASP A 40 82.91 -73.52 66.97
N GLY A 41 81.85 -73.04 67.65
CA GLY A 41 81.52 -73.20 69.08
C GLY A 41 80.20 -72.49 69.46
N PRO A 42 79.45 -72.91 70.51
CA PRO A 42 77.98 -72.90 70.56
C PRO A 42 77.33 -71.51 70.61
N ILE A 43 76.18 -71.38 69.93
CA ILE A 43 75.43 -70.14 69.69
C ILE A 43 75.11 -69.40 71.02
N SER A 44 75.60 -68.16 71.14
CA SER A 44 75.44 -67.28 72.32
C SER A 44 74.06 -66.59 72.31
N LEU A 45 73.53 -66.25 73.50
CA LEU A 45 72.29 -65.46 73.67
C LEU A 45 72.40 -64.08 72.97
N GLY A 46 73.61 -63.57 72.80
CA GLY A 46 73.91 -62.41 71.96
C GLY A 46 73.61 -62.67 70.48
N THR A 47 73.93 -63.86 69.96
CA THR A 47 73.67 -64.30 68.58
C THR A 47 72.17 -64.40 68.30
N LEU A 48 71.40 -64.98 69.24
CA LEU A 48 69.94 -65.09 69.12
C LEU A 48 69.25 -63.71 69.16
N ARG A 49 69.77 -62.79 69.97
CA ARG A 49 69.26 -61.42 70.07
C ARG A 49 69.64 -60.58 68.84
N THR A 50 70.78 -60.85 68.20
CA THR A 50 71.13 -60.27 66.90
C THR A 50 70.31 -60.85 65.75
N GLU A 51 70.01 -62.15 65.77
CA GLU A 51 69.14 -62.80 64.78
C GLU A 51 67.70 -62.30 64.85
N LEU A 52 67.09 -62.25 66.05
CA LEU A 52 65.73 -61.73 66.20
C LEU A 52 65.65 -60.25 65.76
N ARG A 53 66.69 -59.46 66.03
CA ARG A 53 66.77 -58.06 65.61
C ARG A 53 67.00 -57.94 64.10
N ALA A 54 67.75 -58.87 63.50
CA ALA A 54 67.93 -58.98 62.06
C ALA A 54 66.63 -59.39 61.35
N GLU A 55 65.90 -60.37 61.87
CA GLU A 55 64.56 -60.79 61.42
C GLU A 55 63.55 -59.65 61.51
N PHE A 56 63.51 -58.93 62.65
CA PHE A 56 62.60 -57.79 62.82
C PHE A 56 62.96 -56.62 61.89
N ASN A 57 64.25 -56.35 61.70
CA ASN A 57 64.71 -55.34 60.74
C ASN A 57 64.41 -55.76 59.30
N SER A 58 64.59 -57.04 58.96
CA SER A 58 64.24 -57.62 57.66
C SER A 58 62.73 -57.50 57.39
N TYR A 59 61.88 -57.85 58.36
CA TYR A 59 60.43 -57.69 58.25
C TYR A 59 60.01 -56.22 58.10
N ARG A 60 60.64 -55.32 58.87
CA ARG A 60 60.38 -53.88 58.78
C ARG A 60 60.81 -53.32 57.43
N ASP A 61 61.96 -53.75 56.90
CA ASP A 61 62.50 -53.28 55.63
C ASP A 61 61.72 -53.86 54.43
N THR A 62 61.25 -55.10 54.53
CA THR A 62 60.33 -55.70 53.55
C THR A 62 58.95 -55.02 53.58
N MET A 63 58.39 -54.73 54.75
CA MET A 63 57.14 -53.95 54.80
C MET A 63 57.31 -52.53 54.31
N ARG A 64 58.43 -51.89 54.63
CA ARG A 64 58.76 -50.55 54.12
C ARG A 64 58.93 -50.58 52.60
N SER A 65 59.57 -51.61 52.04
CA SER A 65 59.73 -51.74 50.59
C SER A 65 58.39 -52.02 49.91
N PHE A 66 57.54 -52.86 50.50
CA PHE A 66 56.18 -53.14 50.01
C PHE A 66 55.32 -51.87 50.00
N LEU A 67 55.22 -51.15 51.12
CA LEU A 67 54.45 -49.90 51.20
C LEU A 67 54.99 -48.83 50.24
N LYS A 68 56.31 -48.76 50.06
CA LYS A 68 56.93 -47.83 49.12
C LYS A 68 56.59 -48.20 47.67
N ALA A 69 56.63 -49.49 47.32
CA ALA A 69 56.24 -49.99 46.01
C ALA A 69 54.76 -49.75 45.73
N GLU A 70 53.88 -49.96 46.71
CA GLU A 70 52.44 -49.70 46.61
C GLU A 70 52.17 -48.20 46.38
N MET A 71 52.82 -47.33 47.16
CA MET A 71 52.72 -45.88 47.02
C MET A 71 53.26 -45.39 45.67
N GLU A 72 54.37 -45.95 45.20
CA GLU A 72 54.94 -45.69 43.85
C GLU A 72 53.99 -46.18 42.75
N GLY A 73 53.30 -47.31 42.96
CA GLY A 73 52.26 -47.83 42.08
C GLY A 73 51.06 -46.86 41.97
N LEU A 74 50.48 -46.47 43.11
CA LEU A 74 49.36 -45.54 43.17
C LEU A 74 49.71 -44.16 42.59
N THR A 75 50.90 -43.64 42.89
CA THR A 75 51.34 -42.34 42.31
C THR A 75 51.57 -42.43 40.80
N LYS A 76 51.98 -43.58 40.28
CA LYS A 76 52.08 -43.81 38.84
C LYS A 76 50.68 -43.88 38.21
N GLU A 77 49.75 -44.63 38.81
CA GLU A 77 48.38 -44.79 38.31
C GLU A 77 47.64 -43.45 38.24
N ILE A 78 47.68 -42.65 39.32
CA ILE A 78 47.08 -41.30 39.33
C ILE A 78 47.73 -40.41 38.27
N ARG A 79 49.05 -40.50 38.06
CA ARG A 79 49.74 -39.70 37.03
C ARG A 79 49.31 -40.11 35.63
N ASP A 80 49.13 -41.39 35.38
CA ASP A 80 48.69 -41.93 34.10
C ASP A 80 47.23 -41.54 33.82
N GLU A 81 46.34 -41.62 34.82
CA GLU A 81 44.96 -41.14 34.73
C GLU A 81 44.86 -39.64 34.46
N ILE A 82 45.63 -38.81 35.19
CA ILE A 82 45.67 -37.36 34.95
C ILE A 82 46.18 -37.05 33.54
N SER A 83 47.17 -37.79 33.06
CA SER A 83 47.73 -37.61 31.71
C SER A 83 46.69 -37.99 30.65
N SER A 84 45.99 -39.10 30.84
CA SER A 84 44.87 -39.55 29.99
C SER A 84 43.74 -38.51 29.96
N LEU A 85 43.31 -38.02 31.13
CA LEU A 85 42.26 -37.01 31.24
C LEU A 85 42.65 -35.68 30.57
N ARG A 86 43.92 -35.28 30.66
CA ARG A 86 44.43 -34.09 29.98
C ARG A 86 44.43 -34.22 28.47
N GLU A 87 44.83 -35.39 27.94
CA GLU A 87 44.82 -35.60 26.49
C GLU A 87 43.39 -35.70 25.94
N THR A 88 42.47 -36.37 26.64
CA THR A 88 41.05 -36.43 26.26
C THR A 88 40.39 -35.04 26.29
N THR A 89 40.52 -34.28 27.37
CA THR A 89 39.96 -32.92 27.45
C THR A 89 40.54 -31.97 26.39
N LYS A 90 41.83 -32.09 26.09
CA LYS A 90 42.48 -31.33 25.01
C LYS A 90 41.95 -31.70 23.63
N ALA A 91 41.66 -32.99 23.41
CA ALA A 91 41.03 -33.45 22.18
C ALA A 91 39.60 -32.89 22.06
N ASP A 92 38.80 -32.97 23.13
CA ASP A 92 37.43 -32.45 23.15
C ASP A 92 37.39 -30.94 22.91
N ILE A 93 38.27 -30.17 23.55
CA ILE A 93 38.40 -28.72 23.34
C ILE A 93 38.71 -28.41 21.87
N LYS A 94 39.62 -29.16 21.24
CA LYS A 94 39.93 -28.99 19.82
C LYS A 94 38.73 -29.29 18.93
N THR A 95 38.00 -30.37 19.23
CA THR A 95 36.80 -30.75 18.47
C THR A 95 35.74 -29.67 18.55
N VAL A 96 35.40 -29.21 19.76
CA VAL A 96 34.42 -28.13 19.98
C VAL A 96 34.87 -26.83 19.33
N HIS A 97 36.16 -26.49 19.41
CA HIS A 97 36.70 -25.30 18.77
C HIS A 97 36.51 -25.35 17.25
N ASN A 98 36.86 -26.46 16.62
CA ASN A 98 36.72 -26.64 15.17
C ASN A 98 35.25 -26.59 14.73
N GLU A 99 34.35 -27.23 15.47
CA GLU A 99 32.90 -27.17 15.19
C GLU A 99 32.35 -25.75 15.34
N LEU A 100 32.76 -25.03 16.38
CA LEU A 100 32.34 -23.65 16.63
C LEU A 100 32.84 -22.73 15.51
N MET A 101 34.11 -22.86 15.12
CA MET A 101 34.68 -22.09 14.01
C MET A 101 33.93 -22.35 12.70
N GLY A 102 33.62 -23.62 12.39
CA GLY A 102 32.82 -23.95 11.21
C GLY A 102 31.41 -23.35 11.24
N LYS A 103 30.74 -23.35 12.39
CA LYS A 103 29.43 -22.70 12.56
C LYS A 103 29.52 -21.18 12.43
N VAL A 104 30.56 -20.56 12.97
CA VAL A 104 30.78 -19.10 12.86
C VAL A 104 31.02 -18.70 11.41
N GLU A 105 31.85 -19.45 10.67
CA GLU A 105 32.07 -19.22 9.24
C GLU A 105 30.78 -19.37 8.43
N SER A 106 29.98 -20.40 8.71
CA SER A 106 28.68 -20.60 8.08
C SER A 106 27.72 -19.43 8.36
N LEU A 107 27.63 -18.95 9.60
CA LEU A 107 26.81 -17.79 9.96
C LEU A 107 27.27 -16.52 9.24
N PHE A 108 28.58 -16.29 9.13
CA PHE A 108 29.12 -15.15 8.37
C PHE A 108 28.74 -15.21 6.89
N SER A 109 28.77 -16.40 6.27
CA SER A 109 28.32 -16.58 4.89
C SER A 109 26.84 -16.27 4.73
N MET A 110 25.98 -16.86 5.58
CA MET A 110 24.53 -16.61 5.56
C MET A 110 24.20 -15.14 5.79
N GLN A 111 24.91 -14.48 6.71
CA GLN A 111 24.71 -13.06 7.00
C GLN A 111 25.11 -12.17 5.82
N LYS A 112 26.19 -12.53 5.10
CA LYS A 112 26.60 -11.83 3.89
C LYS A 112 25.57 -11.99 2.77
N GLU A 113 25.06 -13.20 2.56
CA GLU A 113 24.00 -13.47 1.58
C GLU A 113 22.72 -12.70 1.92
N ALA A 114 22.29 -12.74 3.19
CA ALA A 114 21.13 -11.97 3.64
C ALA A 114 21.29 -10.46 3.41
N ALA A 115 22.47 -9.91 3.71
CA ALA A 115 22.75 -8.49 3.48
C ALA A 115 22.66 -8.09 1.99
N VAL A 116 23.14 -8.96 1.09
CA VAL A 116 23.00 -8.75 -0.36
C VAL A 116 21.53 -8.77 -0.76
N THR A 117 20.78 -9.79 -0.36
CA THR A 117 19.33 -9.87 -0.69
C THR A 117 18.55 -8.68 -0.16
N GLN A 118 18.90 -8.18 1.03
CA GLN A 118 18.27 -6.99 1.60
C GLN A 118 18.56 -5.74 0.74
N SER A 119 19.82 -5.55 0.33
CA SER A 119 20.19 -4.44 -0.55
C SER A 119 19.42 -4.49 -1.89
N ASP A 120 19.30 -5.67 -2.49
CA ASP A 120 18.58 -5.86 -3.76
C ASP A 120 17.07 -5.56 -3.60
N MET A 121 16.48 -6.00 -2.47
CA MET A 121 15.08 -5.70 -2.15
C MET A 121 14.84 -4.21 -1.91
N GLU A 122 15.73 -3.54 -1.18
CA GLU A 122 15.64 -2.09 -0.93
C GLU A 122 15.71 -1.29 -2.23
N GLN A 123 16.61 -1.67 -3.14
CA GLN A 123 16.70 -1.04 -4.47
C GLN A 123 15.43 -1.28 -5.28
N SER A 124 14.94 -2.52 -5.34
CA SER A 124 13.71 -2.84 -6.07
C SER A 124 12.49 -2.11 -5.50
N LEU A 125 12.41 -1.95 -4.18
CA LEU A 125 11.36 -1.19 -3.53
C LEU A 125 11.44 0.31 -3.86
N SER A 126 12.64 0.87 -3.90
CA SER A 126 12.85 2.26 -4.33
C SER A 126 12.39 2.45 -5.78
N ASP A 127 12.82 1.58 -6.70
CA ASP A 127 12.46 1.65 -8.11
C ASP A 127 10.95 1.53 -8.33
N THR A 128 10.29 0.64 -7.58
CA THR A 128 8.83 0.47 -7.65
C THR A 128 8.08 1.66 -7.06
N SER A 129 8.57 2.26 -5.99
CA SER A 129 8.02 3.50 -5.40
C SER A 129 8.10 4.68 -6.38
N ASP A 130 9.24 4.84 -7.06
CA ASP A 130 9.42 5.89 -8.07
C ASP A 130 8.48 5.68 -9.26
N ARG A 131 8.34 4.43 -9.73
CA ARG A 131 7.40 4.08 -10.80
C ARG A 131 5.95 4.31 -10.41
N LEU A 132 5.57 4.01 -9.17
CA LEU A 132 4.22 4.24 -8.64
C LEU A 132 3.91 5.74 -8.61
N THR A 133 4.84 6.56 -8.12
CA THR A 133 4.71 8.02 -8.11
C THR A 133 4.56 8.58 -9.53
N ALA A 134 5.35 8.10 -10.49
CA ALA A 134 5.23 8.49 -11.90
C ALA A 134 3.88 8.10 -12.49
N LEU A 135 3.36 6.91 -12.15
CA LEU A 135 2.06 6.43 -12.60
C LEU A 135 0.91 7.26 -12.03
N GLU A 136 0.97 7.62 -10.74
CA GLU A 136 -0.04 8.48 -10.10
C GLU A 136 -0.09 9.87 -10.76
N ASN A 137 1.07 10.47 -11.02
CA ASN A 137 1.16 11.75 -11.72
C ASN A 137 0.59 11.69 -13.15
N SER A 138 0.90 10.60 -13.87
CA SER A 138 0.33 10.35 -15.20
C SER A 138 -1.19 10.18 -15.15
N TYR A 139 -1.70 9.44 -14.16
CA TYR A 139 -3.13 9.25 -13.95
C TYR A 139 -3.85 10.58 -13.66
N GLN A 140 -3.30 11.42 -12.79
CA GLN A 140 -3.89 12.74 -12.49
C GLN A 140 -3.95 13.64 -13.73
N THR A 141 -2.88 13.63 -14.53
CA THR A 141 -2.83 14.36 -15.81
C THR A 141 -3.88 13.84 -16.78
N LEU A 142 -3.96 12.51 -16.94
CA LEU A 142 -4.94 11.87 -17.81
C LEU A 142 -6.38 12.13 -17.36
N ALA A 143 -6.66 12.12 -16.07
CA ALA A 143 -7.97 12.44 -15.51
C ALA A 143 -8.36 13.90 -15.80
N ALA A 144 -7.42 14.83 -15.64
CA ALA A 144 -7.64 16.24 -15.97
C ALA A 144 -7.92 16.43 -17.48
N ASP A 145 -7.17 15.76 -18.34
CA ASP A 145 -7.36 15.87 -19.79
C ASP A 145 -8.64 15.17 -20.26
N GLN A 146 -9.00 14.02 -19.67
CA GLN A 146 -10.28 13.38 -19.90
C GLN A 146 -11.45 14.33 -19.56
N LYS A 147 -11.36 15.05 -18.43
CA LYS A 147 -12.36 16.05 -18.04
C LYS A 147 -12.46 17.18 -19.06
N LYS A 148 -11.33 17.79 -19.44
CA LYS A 148 -11.28 18.86 -20.46
C LYS A 148 -11.86 18.37 -21.79
N LEU A 149 -11.53 17.15 -22.22
CA LEU A 149 -12.00 16.60 -23.48
C LEU A 149 -13.50 16.36 -23.45
N LYS A 150 -14.03 15.81 -22.35
CA LYS A 150 -15.48 15.65 -22.15
C LYS A 150 -16.21 17.00 -22.24
N GLU A 151 -15.72 18.02 -21.54
CA GLU A 151 -16.29 19.37 -21.57
C GLU A 151 -16.25 19.96 -22.99
N LYS A 152 -15.13 19.82 -23.71
CA LYS A 152 -14.97 20.26 -25.10
C LYS A 152 -15.94 19.54 -26.04
N CYS A 153 -16.10 18.22 -25.92
CA CYS A 153 -17.04 17.44 -26.72
C CYS A 153 -18.49 17.89 -26.49
N ILE A 154 -18.88 18.09 -25.22
CA ILE A 154 -20.21 18.60 -24.86
C ILE A 154 -20.45 19.98 -25.49
N ASP A 155 -19.46 20.89 -25.41
CA ASP A 155 -19.58 22.23 -25.94
C ASP A 155 -19.67 22.26 -27.47
N LEU A 156 -18.83 21.47 -28.17
CA LEU A 156 -18.88 21.32 -29.63
C LEU A 156 -20.20 20.71 -30.10
N GLU A 157 -20.67 19.65 -29.45
CA GLU A 157 -21.94 19.02 -29.78
C GLU A 157 -23.10 20.01 -29.61
N ASN A 158 -23.14 20.75 -28.50
CA ASN A 158 -24.20 21.72 -28.29
C ASN A 158 -24.08 22.91 -29.27
N ARG A 159 -22.87 23.39 -29.61
CA ARG A 159 -22.69 24.42 -30.66
C ARG A 159 -23.29 23.97 -31.99
N SER A 160 -23.04 22.73 -32.40
CA SER A 160 -23.61 22.15 -33.61
C SER A 160 -25.14 22.08 -33.57
N ARG A 161 -25.73 21.85 -32.38
CA ARG A 161 -27.18 21.74 -32.18
C ARG A 161 -27.89 23.06 -31.85
N ARG A 162 -27.19 24.22 -31.74
CA ARG A 162 -27.80 25.50 -31.29
C ARG A 162 -28.98 25.97 -32.13
N GLN A 163 -28.97 25.67 -33.43
CA GLN A 163 -30.03 26.00 -34.38
C GLN A 163 -31.12 24.93 -34.45
N ASN A 164 -30.95 23.82 -33.74
CA ASN A 164 -31.88 22.69 -33.79
C ASN A 164 -32.99 22.85 -32.76
N ILE A 165 -34.19 22.44 -33.16
CA ILE A 165 -35.35 22.28 -32.29
C ILE A 165 -35.81 20.82 -32.28
N ARG A 166 -36.36 20.41 -31.15
CA ARG A 166 -36.93 19.09 -30.93
C ARG A 166 -38.42 19.23 -30.66
N ILE A 167 -39.24 18.58 -31.48
CA ILE A 167 -40.70 18.65 -31.43
C ILE A 167 -41.23 17.28 -31.02
N LEU A 168 -42.05 17.26 -29.97
CA LEU A 168 -42.65 16.04 -29.42
C LEU A 168 -44.13 15.93 -29.82
N ASN A 169 -44.63 14.69 -29.84
CA ASN A 169 -46.04 14.34 -30.05
C ASN A 169 -46.64 14.74 -31.41
N VAL A 170 -45.82 14.91 -32.45
CA VAL A 170 -46.32 15.02 -33.83
C VAL A 170 -46.77 13.63 -34.29
N PRO A 171 -48.02 13.43 -34.76
CA PRO A 171 -48.50 12.13 -35.24
C PRO A 171 -47.54 11.51 -36.27
N GLU A 172 -47.26 10.21 -36.17
CA GLU A 172 -46.39 9.51 -37.11
C GLU A 172 -46.99 9.53 -38.52
N GLY A 173 -46.21 9.93 -39.52
CA GLY A 173 -46.64 9.95 -40.93
C GLY A 173 -47.28 11.26 -41.40
N ALA A 174 -47.57 12.21 -40.50
CA ALA A 174 -48.12 13.53 -40.86
C ALA A 174 -47.23 14.32 -41.83
N GLU A 175 -45.92 14.03 -41.84
CA GLU A 175 -44.94 14.66 -42.72
C GLU A 175 -45.02 14.26 -44.21
N ASN A 176 -45.70 13.15 -44.56
CA ASN A 176 -45.86 12.66 -45.94
C ASN A 176 -44.54 12.64 -46.75
N ASN A 177 -43.46 12.09 -46.17
CA ASN A 177 -42.10 12.04 -46.73
C ASN A 177 -41.42 13.40 -47.01
N MET A 178 -42.05 14.53 -46.65
CA MET A 178 -41.50 15.88 -46.83
C MET A 178 -41.35 16.59 -45.47
N PRO A 179 -40.47 16.10 -44.58
CA PRO A 179 -40.38 16.58 -43.20
C PRO A 179 -39.99 18.06 -43.11
N THR A 180 -39.13 18.56 -44.01
CA THR A 180 -38.68 19.96 -44.00
C THR A 180 -39.83 20.92 -44.29
N ILE A 181 -40.61 20.67 -45.35
CA ILE A 181 -41.77 21.49 -45.72
C ILE A 181 -42.87 21.38 -44.66
N PHE A 182 -43.07 20.17 -44.13
CA PHE A 182 -44.03 19.93 -43.05
C PHE A 182 -43.70 20.77 -41.82
N ILE A 183 -42.44 20.79 -41.37
CA ILE A 183 -42.06 21.56 -40.17
C ILE A 183 -42.26 23.07 -40.38
N ALA A 184 -41.93 23.61 -41.55
CA ALA A 184 -42.16 25.02 -41.83
C ALA A 184 -43.65 25.38 -41.70
N LYS A 185 -44.54 24.60 -42.34
CA LYS A 185 -46.00 24.80 -42.26
C LYS A 185 -46.55 24.55 -40.85
N PHE A 186 -46.05 23.53 -40.16
CA PHE A 186 -46.42 23.18 -38.79
C PHE A 186 -46.14 24.34 -37.84
N LEU A 187 -44.94 24.93 -37.91
CA LEU A 187 -44.54 26.02 -37.02
C LEU A 187 -45.39 27.26 -37.25
N SER A 188 -45.64 27.64 -38.51
CA SER A 188 -46.54 28.75 -38.84
C SER A 188 -47.97 28.52 -38.32
N LYS A 189 -48.53 27.32 -38.51
CA LYS A 189 -49.89 26.99 -38.06
C LYS A 189 -50.01 26.98 -36.52
N VAL A 190 -49.05 26.39 -35.82
CA VAL A 190 -49.10 26.22 -34.36
C VAL A 190 -48.75 27.51 -33.62
N LEU A 191 -47.79 28.26 -34.13
CA LEU A 191 -47.31 29.50 -33.49
C LEU A 191 -47.97 30.75 -34.05
N GLY A 192 -48.81 30.66 -35.08
CA GLY A 192 -49.52 31.78 -35.70
C GLY A 192 -48.70 32.42 -36.80
N GLU A 193 -49.27 32.48 -38.00
CA GLU A 193 -48.65 33.05 -39.20
C GLU A 193 -48.34 34.54 -39.02
N GLU A 194 -49.16 35.25 -38.23
CA GLU A 194 -49.00 36.66 -37.89
C GLU A 194 -47.70 36.98 -37.13
N ASN A 195 -47.10 35.97 -36.49
CA ASN A 195 -45.87 36.15 -35.71
C ASN A 195 -44.60 36.04 -36.56
N PHE A 196 -44.71 35.79 -37.87
CA PHE A 196 -43.55 35.63 -38.76
C PHE A 196 -43.67 36.55 -39.97
N ASP A 197 -42.56 37.23 -40.30
CA ASP A 197 -42.51 38.18 -41.42
C ASP A 197 -42.38 37.46 -42.79
N GLY A 198 -42.32 36.13 -42.78
CA GLY A 198 -42.14 35.30 -43.96
C GLY A 198 -42.09 33.80 -43.62
N PRO A 199 -41.87 32.93 -44.62
CA PRO A 199 -41.79 31.49 -44.41
C PRO A 199 -40.55 31.12 -43.58
N ILE A 200 -40.75 30.24 -42.60
CA ILE A 200 -39.66 29.75 -41.76
C ILE A 200 -38.76 28.82 -42.60
N LEU A 201 -37.49 29.20 -42.73
CA LEU A 201 -36.50 28.41 -43.47
C LEU A 201 -35.94 27.28 -42.60
N VAL A 202 -36.18 26.05 -43.05
CA VAL A 202 -35.71 24.82 -42.39
C VAL A 202 -34.69 24.16 -43.30
N ASP A 203 -33.46 23.96 -42.80
CA ASP A 203 -32.40 23.32 -43.58
C ASP A 203 -32.63 21.81 -43.70
N ARG A 204 -33.02 21.18 -42.58
CA ARG A 204 -33.18 19.74 -42.48
C ARG A 204 -34.15 19.39 -41.37
N ALA A 205 -35.10 18.50 -41.64
CA ALA A 205 -35.94 17.90 -40.61
C ALA A 205 -36.02 16.38 -40.78
N HIS A 206 -36.10 15.67 -39.67
CA HIS A 206 -36.21 14.20 -39.65
C HIS A 206 -36.78 13.73 -38.31
N ARG A 207 -37.35 12.53 -38.30
CA ARG A 207 -37.68 11.79 -37.06
C ARG A 207 -36.39 11.26 -36.43
N SER A 208 -36.37 11.13 -35.11
CA SER A 208 -35.29 10.42 -34.42
C SER A 208 -35.14 8.98 -34.93
N LEU A 209 -33.92 8.47 -34.95
CA LEU A 209 -33.56 7.12 -35.45
C LEU A 209 -34.13 5.94 -34.64
N ALA A 210 -35.01 6.20 -33.66
CA ALA A 210 -35.68 5.14 -32.93
C ALA A 210 -36.57 4.29 -33.86
N PRO A 211 -36.76 2.99 -33.55
CA PRO A 211 -37.71 2.13 -34.27
C PRO A 211 -39.10 2.77 -34.30
N LYS A 212 -39.85 2.54 -35.39
CA LYS A 212 -41.21 3.08 -35.52
C LYS A 212 -42.09 2.49 -34.40
N PRO A 213 -42.75 3.32 -33.59
CA PRO A 213 -43.61 2.86 -32.50
C PRO A 213 -44.83 2.11 -33.03
N ARG A 214 -45.40 1.23 -32.21
CA ARG A 214 -46.67 0.55 -32.53
C ARG A 214 -47.83 1.53 -32.47
N SER A 215 -48.97 1.15 -33.08
CA SER A 215 -50.19 1.96 -32.99
C SER A 215 -50.58 2.16 -31.53
N GLY A 216 -50.73 3.41 -31.09
CA GLY A 216 -51.05 3.79 -29.71
C GLY A 216 -49.84 4.11 -28.82
N GLU A 217 -48.61 3.80 -29.24
CA GLU A 217 -47.39 4.23 -28.54
C GLU A 217 -47.03 5.69 -28.86
N ARG A 218 -46.15 6.29 -28.06
CA ARG A 218 -45.75 7.70 -28.22
C ARG A 218 -45.00 7.91 -29.56
N PRO A 219 -45.42 8.88 -30.39
CA PRO A 219 -44.73 9.20 -31.65
C PRO A 219 -43.26 9.59 -31.45
N ARG A 220 -42.40 9.27 -32.43
CA ARG A 220 -40.99 9.65 -32.39
C ARG A 220 -40.83 11.15 -32.48
N PRO A 221 -39.92 11.73 -31.68
CA PRO A 221 -39.60 13.16 -31.78
C PRO A 221 -39.07 13.54 -33.17
N MET A 222 -39.52 14.69 -33.65
CA MET A 222 -38.98 15.35 -34.83
C MET A 222 -37.82 16.27 -34.42
N ILE A 223 -36.73 16.23 -35.16
CA ILE A 223 -35.60 17.15 -35.01
C ILE A 223 -35.52 17.98 -36.28
N ALA A 224 -35.52 19.30 -36.14
CA ALA A 224 -35.40 20.22 -37.25
C ALA A 224 -34.27 21.23 -37.01
N ARG A 225 -33.43 21.45 -38.02
CA ARG A 225 -32.42 22.50 -38.06
C ARG A 225 -33.00 23.71 -38.78
N LEU A 226 -33.04 24.84 -38.08
CA LEU A 226 -33.47 26.12 -38.65
C LEU A 226 -32.29 26.83 -39.29
N HIS A 227 -32.55 27.52 -40.41
CA HIS A 227 -31.51 28.23 -41.15
C HIS A 227 -30.96 29.41 -40.31
N TYR A 228 -31.86 30.20 -39.73
CA TYR A 228 -31.51 31.35 -38.90
C TYR A 228 -31.67 31.05 -37.41
N TYR A 229 -30.67 31.47 -36.62
CA TYR A 229 -30.72 31.35 -35.17
C TYR A 229 -31.77 32.28 -34.53
N SER A 230 -32.03 33.44 -35.14
CA SER A 230 -33.08 34.37 -34.71
C SER A 230 -34.46 33.72 -34.73
N ASP A 231 -34.78 32.98 -35.79
CA ASP A 231 -36.07 32.29 -35.93
C ASP A 231 -36.23 31.23 -34.85
N LYS A 232 -35.14 30.49 -34.58
CA LYS A 232 -35.11 29.52 -33.48
C LYS A 232 -35.42 30.18 -32.15
N GLU A 233 -34.81 31.31 -31.82
CA GLU A 233 -35.07 32.01 -30.55
C GLU A 233 -36.49 32.57 -30.49
N LYS A 234 -37.02 33.12 -31.60
CA LYS A 234 -38.41 33.60 -31.73
C LYS A 234 -39.41 32.46 -31.50
N ILE A 235 -39.21 31.32 -32.16
CA ILE A 235 -40.01 30.09 -31.98
C ILE A 235 -39.99 29.63 -30.51
N MET A 236 -38.80 29.60 -29.90
CA MET A 236 -38.66 29.19 -28.50
C MET A 236 -39.34 30.17 -27.53
N SER A 237 -39.34 31.47 -27.84
CA SER A 237 -40.05 32.49 -27.07
C SER A 237 -41.58 32.31 -27.18
N LEU A 238 -42.10 32.25 -28.40
CA LEU A 238 -43.53 32.08 -28.68
C LEU A 238 -44.09 30.79 -28.07
N SER A 239 -43.34 29.68 -28.15
CA SER A 239 -43.70 28.41 -27.53
C SER A 239 -43.91 28.55 -26.00
N ARG A 240 -43.03 29.31 -25.32
CA ARG A 240 -43.16 29.56 -23.88
C ARG A 240 -44.32 30.49 -23.55
N THR A 241 -44.53 31.54 -24.35
CA THR A 241 -45.60 32.52 -24.13
C THR A 241 -46.99 31.93 -24.36
N LYS A 242 -47.18 31.14 -25.42
CA LYS A 242 -48.45 30.46 -25.70
C LYS A 242 -48.71 29.29 -24.74
N GLY A 243 -47.66 28.68 -24.20
CA GLY A 243 -47.77 27.61 -23.21
C GLY A 243 -48.22 26.27 -23.82
N LYS A 244 -49.54 26.04 -23.90
CA LYS A 244 -50.08 24.79 -24.46
C LYS A 244 -50.26 24.93 -25.97
N LEU A 245 -49.54 24.12 -26.73
CA LEU A 245 -49.61 24.10 -28.19
C LEU A 245 -50.40 22.87 -28.67
N PHE A 246 -51.21 23.04 -29.71
CA PHE A 246 -52.01 21.98 -30.30
C PHE A 246 -51.80 21.91 -31.81
N PHE A 247 -51.78 20.68 -32.33
CA PHE A 247 -51.74 20.39 -33.75
C PHE A 247 -52.70 19.24 -34.03
N GLU A 248 -53.69 19.45 -34.89
CA GLU A 248 -54.69 18.43 -35.27
C GLU A 248 -55.37 17.77 -34.06
N GLY A 249 -55.66 18.56 -33.02
CA GLY A 249 -56.28 18.08 -31.78
C GLY A 249 -55.31 17.42 -30.79
N ALA A 250 -54.07 17.12 -31.17
CA ALA A 250 -53.04 16.59 -30.29
C ALA A 250 -52.19 17.70 -29.65
N GLN A 251 -51.88 17.56 -28.36
CA GLN A 251 -50.97 18.48 -27.67
C GLN A 251 -49.51 18.20 -28.08
N VAL A 252 -48.85 19.25 -28.58
CA VAL A 252 -47.46 19.21 -29.05
C VAL A 252 -46.56 20.04 -28.15
N HIS A 253 -45.27 19.71 -28.13
CA HIS A 253 -44.27 20.44 -27.35
C HIS A 253 -43.02 20.73 -28.18
N ILE A 254 -42.50 21.95 -28.06
CA ILE A 254 -41.29 22.40 -28.76
C ILE A 254 -40.21 22.69 -27.72
N PHE A 255 -39.07 22.02 -27.83
CA PHE A 255 -37.92 22.14 -26.96
C PHE A 255 -36.64 22.44 -27.75
N PRO A 256 -35.62 23.05 -27.12
CA PRO A 256 -34.30 23.11 -27.75
C PRO A 256 -33.71 21.70 -27.88
N ASP A 257 -33.02 21.41 -28.97
CA ASP A 257 -32.26 20.16 -29.11
C ASP A 257 -30.91 20.30 -28.40
N MET A 258 -30.82 19.72 -27.20
CA MET A 258 -29.64 19.78 -26.35
C MET A 258 -28.94 18.42 -26.38
N SER A 259 -27.63 18.38 -26.11
CA SER A 259 -26.96 17.09 -25.98
C SER A 259 -27.57 16.24 -24.85
N PRO A 260 -27.54 14.90 -24.95
CA PRO A 260 -28.09 14.01 -23.92
C PRO A 260 -27.50 14.25 -22.53
N GLU A 261 -26.21 14.57 -22.46
CA GLU A 261 -25.50 14.90 -21.22
C GLU A 261 -26.11 16.14 -20.54
N VAL A 262 -26.26 17.24 -21.28
CA VAL A 262 -26.86 18.46 -20.74
C VAL A 262 -28.34 18.26 -20.42
N GLY A 263 -29.05 17.43 -21.21
CA GLY A 263 -30.41 16.98 -20.91
C GLY A 263 -30.51 16.31 -19.54
N ARG A 264 -29.61 15.35 -19.25
CA ARG A 264 -29.53 14.67 -17.95
C ARG A 264 -29.21 15.64 -16.81
N GLN A 265 -28.22 16.52 -17.00
CA GLN A 265 -27.86 17.55 -16.00
C GLN A 265 -29.06 18.47 -15.68
N ARG A 266 -29.80 18.92 -16.70
CA ARG A 266 -31.01 19.75 -16.50
C ARG A 266 -32.14 18.99 -15.82
N ALA A 267 -32.28 17.70 -16.11
CA ALA A 267 -33.29 16.83 -15.51
C ALA A 267 -33.02 16.58 -14.02
N ALA A 268 -31.76 16.59 -13.58
CA ALA A 268 -31.40 16.49 -12.16
C ALA A 268 -32.02 17.63 -11.31
N PHE A 269 -32.23 18.81 -11.91
CA PHE A 269 -32.91 19.93 -11.25
C PHE A 269 -34.45 19.81 -11.18
N ASN A 270 -35.07 18.79 -11.77
CA ASN A 270 -36.55 18.72 -11.87
C ASN A 270 -37.24 18.69 -10.51
N GLN A 271 -36.71 17.93 -9.56
CA GLN A 271 -37.26 17.85 -8.20
C GLN A 271 -37.22 19.23 -7.52
N VAL A 272 -36.07 19.89 -7.59
CA VAL A 272 -35.86 21.23 -7.00
C VAL A 272 -36.72 22.30 -7.69
N LYS A 273 -36.86 22.26 -9.01
CA LYS A 273 -37.75 23.15 -9.76
C LYS A 273 -39.21 23.02 -9.33
N THR A 274 -39.64 21.81 -8.97
CA THR A 274 -40.99 21.56 -8.44
C THR A 274 -41.15 22.27 -7.10
N LYS A 275 -40.22 22.04 -6.17
CA LYS A 275 -40.20 22.72 -4.86
C LYS A 275 -40.19 24.26 -4.98
N LEU A 276 -39.42 24.81 -5.93
CA LEU A 276 -39.37 26.26 -6.17
C LEU A 276 -40.69 26.80 -6.73
N ARG A 277 -41.35 26.04 -7.63
CA ARG A 277 -42.66 26.41 -8.18
C ARG A 277 -43.73 26.40 -7.10
N ASP A 278 -43.74 25.38 -6.24
CA ASP A 278 -44.67 25.25 -5.13
C ASP A 278 -44.48 26.37 -4.10
N ALA A 279 -43.24 26.84 -3.92
CA ALA A 279 -42.90 27.98 -3.08
C ALA A 279 -43.10 29.35 -3.76
N GLY A 280 -43.58 29.41 -5.02
CA GLY A 280 -43.78 30.66 -5.76
C GLY A 280 -42.50 31.41 -6.14
N VAL A 281 -41.32 30.80 -6.00
CA VAL A 281 -40.03 31.44 -6.26
C VAL A 281 -39.73 31.46 -7.74
N LYS A 282 -39.37 32.63 -8.28
CA LYS A 282 -38.98 32.80 -9.69
C LYS A 282 -37.61 32.15 -9.93
N TYR A 283 -37.53 31.33 -10.97
CA TYR A 283 -36.27 30.68 -11.37
C TYR A 283 -36.12 30.63 -12.89
N ARG A 284 -34.87 30.53 -13.34
CA ARG A 284 -34.49 30.40 -14.76
C ARG A 284 -33.42 29.33 -14.92
N MET A 285 -33.59 28.47 -15.93
CA MET A 285 -32.60 27.46 -16.28
C MET A 285 -31.67 27.98 -17.40
N LEU A 286 -30.44 28.36 -17.03
CA LEU A 286 -29.43 28.83 -17.96
C LEU A 286 -28.66 27.67 -18.63
N PHE A 287 -28.11 27.95 -19.80
CA PHE A 287 -27.22 27.01 -20.51
C PHE A 287 -25.84 26.94 -19.81
N PRO A 288 -25.20 25.75 -19.75
CA PRO A 288 -25.72 24.43 -20.13
C PRO A 288 -26.73 23.89 -19.12
N ALA A 289 -26.43 23.89 -17.81
CA ALA A 289 -27.34 23.45 -16.75
C ALA A 289 -27.07 24.22 -15.44
N LYS A 290 -27.27 25.55 -15.45
CA LYS A 290 -27.12 26.41 -14.26
C LYS A 290 -28.46 27.00 -13.85
N LEU A 291 -28.90 26.74 -12.62
CA LEU A 291 -30.19 27.22 -12.12
C LEU A 291 -30.01 28.58 -11.47
N GLU A 292 -30.60 29.60 -12.07
CA GLU A 292 -30.67 30.94 -11.52
C GLU A 292 -31.99 31.08 -10.74
N ILE A 293 -31.91 31.57 -9.51
CA ILE A 293 -33.04 31.77 -8.60
C ILE A 293 -33.07 33.24 -8.23
N THR A 294 -34.25 33.84 -8.18
CA THR A 294 -34.46 35.23 -7.76
C THR A 294 -35.20 35.25 -6.44
N VAL A 295 -34.55 35.76 -5.39
CA VAL A 295 -35.10 35.95 -4.04
C VAL A 295 -34.78 37.38 -3.64
N ASP A 296 -35.79 38.16 -3.21
CA ASP A 296 -35.63 39.56 -2.76
C ASP A 296 -34.79 40.42 -3.71
N ASP A 297 -35.13 40.37 -5.01
CA ASP A 297 -34.41 41.01 -6.13
C ASP A 297 -32.93 40.63 -6.32
N SER A 298 -32.41 39.70 -5.51
CA SER A 298 -31.07 39.12 -5.65
C SER A 298 -31.11 37.86 -6.50
N ARG A 299 -30.19 37.77 -7.48
CA ARG A 299 -30.06 36.60 -8.37
C ARG A 299 -28.91 35.72 -7.91
N MET A 300 -29.20 34.45 -7.66
CA MET A 300 -28.21 33.45 -7.27
C MET A 300 -28.16 32.33 -8.29
N THR A 301 -26.96 31.90 -8.69
CA THR A 301 -26.77 30.83 -9.69
C THR A 301 -26.16 29.59 -9.06
N PHE A 302 -26.76 28.44 -9.33
CA PHE A 302 -26.35 27.15 -8.80
C PHE A 302 -26.00 26.16 -9.92
N ILE A 303 -24.94 25.39 -9.72
CA ILE A 303 -24.48 24.34 -10.64
C ILE A 303 -24.93 22.95 -10.18
N ASP A 304 -25.15 22.78 -8.88
CA ASP A 304 -25.49 21.50 -8.25
C ASP A 304 -26.91 21.55 -7.65
N PRO A 305 -27.80 20.60 -7.98
CA PRO A 305 -29.11 20.48 -7.36
C PRO A 305 -29.08 20.43 -5.82
N CYS A 306 -28.09 19.74 -5.22
CA CYS A 306 -27.98 19.62 -3.77
C CYS A 306 -27.71 20.98 -3.11
N ALA A 307 -26.92 21.84 -3.75
CA ALA A 307 -26.67 23.20 -3.26
C ALA A 307 -27.95 24.04 -3.23
N VAL A 308 -28.83 23.88 -4.22
CA VAL A 308 -30.13 24.56 -4.25
C VAL A 308 -31.06 24.03 -3.16
N GLU A 309 -31.07 22.72 -2.93
CA GLU A 309 -31.91 22.12 -1.90
C GLU A 309 -31.53 22.60 -0.50
N ARG A 310 -30.22 22.70 -0.20
CA ARG A 310 -29.73 23.31 1.03
C ARG A 310 -30.18 24.77 1.17
N PHE A 311 -30.16 25.53 0.07
CA PHE A 311 -30.63 26.92 0.06
C PHE A 311 -32.13 27.02 0.36
N ILE A 312 -32.96 26.18 -0.26
CA ILE A 312 -34.41 26.15 0.00
C ILE A 312 -34.70 25.79 1.45
N ASN A 313 -34.02 24.78 2.00
CA ASN A 313 -34.24 24.35 3.38
C ASN A 313 -33.84 25.44 4.38
N ARG A 314 -32.70 26.11 4.16
CA ARG A 314 -32.25 27.22 5.01
C ARG A 314 -33.27 28.36 5.06
N ASN A 315 -33.83 28.74 3.92
CA ASN A 315 -34.78 29.85 3.86
C ASN A 315 -36.17 29.48 4.39
N LYS A 316 -36.54 28.18 4.40
CA LYS A 316 -37.75 27.72 5.08
C LYS A 316 -37.63 27.79 6.60
N SER A 317 -36.44 27.51 7.15
CA SER A 317 -36.17 27.59 8.58
C SER A 317 -36.24 29.02 9.10
N SER A 318 -35.71 30.01 8.36
CA SER A 318 -35.74 31.42 8.77
C SER A 318 -37.15 32.02 8.78
N SER A 319 -38.06 31.57 7.91
CA SER A 319 -39.46 32.03 7.92
C SER A 319 -40.31 31.39 9.03
N SER A 320 -39.79 30.38 9.73
CA SER A 320 -40.50 29.69 10.82
C SER A 320 -40.16 30.24 12.21
N GLU A 321 -39.16 31.13 12.32
CA GLU A 321 -38.73 31.78 13.57
C GLU A 321 -39.31 33.20 13.75
N GLU A 322 -40.00 33.74 12.75
CA GLU A 322 -40.68 35.06 12.81
C GLU A 322 -42.19 34.97 13.12
N HIS A 323 -42.71 33.81 13.55
CA HIS A 323 -44.09 33.65 14.02
C HIS A 323 -44.14 33.03 15.42
#